data_AF-A0AA95KIG4-F1
#
_entry.id   AF-A0AA95KIG4-F1
#
_cell.length_a   1.000
_cell.length_b   1.000
_cell.length_c   1.000
_cell.angle_alpha   90.00
_cell.angle_beta   90.00
_cell.angle_gamma   90.00
#
_symmetry.space_group_name_H-M   'P 1'
#
loop_
_entity.id
_entity.type
_entity.pdbx_description
1 polymer ?
#
loop_
_entity_poly.entity_id
_entity_poly.type
_entity_poly.pdbx_seq_one_letter_code
_entity_poly.pdbx_strand_id
1 'polypeptide(L)'
;MWLLWLNTLISIVGVILGIFLASGSVISIANMQVSWAWLLLVAAFAVPVMFGISGIGAWLAYGFGALPWINYLIALPWVYLALFIAAMLLTFKLLA
;
A
#
# COMPACT_ATOMS: atom_id res chain seq x y z
N MET A 1 -15.46 -11.22 13.74
CA MET A 1 -14.86 -12.42 13.14
C MET A 1 -14.86 -12.38 11.61
N TRP A 2 -16.03 -12.32 10.94
CA TRP A 2 -16.13 -12.27 9.47
C TRP A 2 -15.23 -11.20 8.81
N LEU A 3 -15.24 -9.99 9.38
CA LEU A 3 -14.46 -8.86 8.89
C LEU A 3 -12.93 -9.10 8.89
N LEU A 4 -12.40 -9.91 9.82
CA LEU A 4 -10.97 -10.27 9.85
C LEU A 4 -10.61 -11.23 8.73
N TRP A 5 -11.46 -12.21 8.47
CA TRP A 5 -11.28 -13.16 7.36
C TRP A 5 -11.35 -12.45 6.01
N LEU A 6 -12.32 -11.55 5.85
CA LEU A 6 -12.40 -10.70 4.67
C LEU A 6 -11.14 -9.84 4.50
N ASN A 7 -10.68 -9.17 5.57
CA ASN A 7 -9.45 -8.38 5.52
C ASN A 7 -8.23 -9.23 5.16
N THR A 8 -8.16 -10.47 5.67
CA THR A 8 -7.06 -11.41 5.35
C THR A 8 -7.03 -11.73 3.87
N LEU A 9 -8.18 -12.09 3.29
CA LEU A 9 -8.30 -12.39 1.86
C LEU A 9 -7.94 -11.17 1.00
N ILE A 10 -8.46 -10.00 1.36
CA ILE A 10 -8.13 -8.73 0.71
C ILE A 10 -6.64 -8.43 0.83
N SER A 11 -6.02 -8.67 1.98
CA SER A 11 -4.59 -8.43 2.21
C SER A 11 -3.72 -9.36 1.38
N ILE A 12 -4.07 -10.64 1.26
CA ILE A 12 -3.35 -11.59 0.41
C ILE A 12 -3.42 -11.16 -1.06
N VAL A 13 -4.62 -10.86 -1.55
CA VAL A 13 -4.82 -10.37 -2.93
C VAL A 13 -4.09 -9.04 -3.13
N GLY A 14 -4.17 -8.14 -2.16
CA GLY A 14 -3.53 -6.82 -2.17
C GLY A 14 -2.00 -6.89 -2.16
N VAL A 15 -1.39 -7.85 -1.46
CA VAL A 15 0.06 -8.10 -1.54
C VAL A 15 0.43 -8.56 -2.95
N ILE A 16 -0.30 -9.53 -3.52
CA ILE A 16 -0.01 -10.06 -4.87
C ILE A 16 -0.14 -8.93 -5.90
N LEU A 17 -1.28 -8.24 -5.93
CA LEU A 17 -1.51 -7.11 -6.84
C LEU A 17 -0.55 -5.96 -6.58
N GLY A 18 -0.18 -5.71 -5.33
CA GLY A 18 0.80 -4.71 -4.92
C GLY A 18 2.19 -5.00 -5.46
N ILE A 19 2.61 -6.27 -5.52
CA ILE A 19 3.88 -6.67 -6.14
C ILE A 19 3.86 -6.39 -7.65
N PHE A 20 2.77 -6.71 -8.34
CA PHE A 20 2.61 -6.39 -9.76
C PHE A 20 2.65 -4.88 -10.01
N LEU A 21 1.93 -4.11 -9.18
CA LEU A 21 1.92 -2.65 -9.25
C LEU A 21 3.30 -2.06 -8.98
N ALA A 22 4.02 -2.54 -7.96
CA ALA A 22 5.38 -2.10 -7.65
C ALA A 22 6.31 -2.38 -8.83
N SER A 23 6.27 -3.59 -9.37
CA SER A 23 7.08 -4.01 -10.53
C SER A 23 6.82 -3.15 -11.77
N GLY A 24 5.54 -2.90 -12.10
CA GLY A 24 5.17 -2.01 -13.20
C GLY A 24 5.57 -0.55 -12.96
N SER A 25 5.51 -0.10 -11.71
CA SER A 25 5.88 1.26 -11.32
C SER A 25 7.39 1.52 -11.45
N VAL A 26 8.25 0.49 -11.31
CA VAL A 26 9.70 0.65 -11.49
C VAL A 26 10.04 1.24 -12.87
N ILE A 27 9.43 0.73 -13.93
CA ILE A 27 9.67 1.21 -15.30
C ILE A 27 9.21 2.66 -15.46
N SER A 28 8.04 2.97 -14.92
CA SER A 28 7.47 4.32 -14.97
C SER A 28 8.36 5.32 -14.23
N ILE A 29 8.77 4.99 -13.00
CA ILE A 29 9.58 5.83 -12.12
C ILE A 29 10.99 6.04 -12.67
N ALA A 30 11.58 5.01 -13.28
CA ALA A 30 12.90 5.11 -13.91
C ALA A 30 12.96 6.17 -15.02
N ASN A 31 11.84 6.45 -15.68
CA ASN A 31 11.75 7.43 -16.75
C ASN A 31 11.43 8.86 -16.27
N MET A 32 11.14 9.07 -14.99
CA MET A 32 10.66 10.37 -14.49
C MET A 32 11.75 11.46 -14.37
N GLN A 33 13.04 11.15 -14.48
CA GLN A 33 14.16 12.13 -14.40
C GLN A 33 14.09 13.18 -13.25
N VAL A 34 13.35 12.91 -12.16
CA VAL A 34 13.28 13.77 -10.98
C VAL A 34 14.23 13.30 -9.88
N SER A 35 14.79 14.24 -9.12
CA SER A 35 15.76 13.94 -8.04
C SER A 35 15.19 13.06 -6.92
N TRP A 36 13.87 13.03 -6.73
CA TRP A 36 13.18 12.19 -5.74
C TRP A 36 12.57 10.90 -6.31
N ALA A 37 12.91 10.48 -7.53
CA ALA A 37 12.36 9.26 -8.13
C ALA A 37 12.62 8.01 -7.26
N TRP A 38 13.75 7.95 -6.58
CA TRP A 38 14.08 6.88 -5.65
C TRP A 38 13.08 6.78 -4.47
N LEU A 39 12.53 7.90 -4.00
CA LEU A 39 11.50 7.91 -2.95
C LEU A 39 10.19 7.30 -3.47
N LEU A 40 9.83 7.57 -4.72
CA LEU A 40 8.66 6.94 -5.36
C LEU A 40 8.87 5.44 -5.52
N LEU A 41 10.10 5.00 -5.83
CA LEU A 41 10.43 3.58 -5.94
C LEU A 41 10.23 2.86 -4.59
N VAL A 42 10.80 3.43 -3.52
CA VAL A 42 10.60 2.91 -2.16
C VAL A 42 9.11 2.91 -1.81
N ALA A 43 8.40 3.99 -2.15
CA ALA A 43 6.98 4.11 -1.88
C ALA A 43 6.15 3.03 -2.59
N ALA A 44 6.52 2.69 -3.83
CA ALA A 44 5.87 1.62 -4.60
C ALA A 44 6.05 0.26 -3.94
N PHE A 45 7.27 -0.06 -3.47
CA PHE A 45 7.54 -1.31 -2.74
C PHE A 45 6.87 -1.38 -1.37
N ALA A 46 6.57 -0.25 -0.76
CA ALA A 46 5.82 -0.22 0.49
C ALA A 46 4.32 -0.55 0.29
N VAL A 47 3.76 -0.43 -0.92
CA VAL A 47 2.35 -0.81 -1.19
C VAL A 47 2.03 -2.25 -0.74
N PRO A 48 2.73 -3.31 -1.22
CA PRO A 48 2.47 -4.67 -0.74
C PRO A 48 2.76 -4.83 0.76
N VAL A 49 3.74 -4.12 1.30
CA VAL A 49 4.05 -4.15 2.75
C VAL A 49 2.87 -3.64 3.57
N MET A 50 2.19 -2.58 3.15
CA MET A 50 1.03 -2.03 3.86
C MET A 50 -0.15 -3.02 3.88
N PHE A 51 -0.35 -3.80 2.81
CA PHE A 51 -1.34 -4.88 2.81
C PHE A 51 -0.93 -6.01 3.78
N GLY A 52 0.35 -6.37 3.82
CA GLY A 52 0.86 -7.34 4.80
C GLY A 52 0.66 -6.88 6.26
N ILE A 53 0.98 -5.62 6.56
CA ILE A 53 0.78 -5.00 7.87
C ILE A 53 -0.70 -4.98 8.23
N SER A 54 -1.58 -4.64 7.29
CA SER A 54 -3.03 -4.67 7.49
C SER A 54 -3.52 -6.06 7.91
N GLY A 55 -3.14 -7.10 7.16
CA GLY A 55 -3.54 -8.47 7.42
C GLY A 55 -3.07 -8.98 8.79
N ILE A 56 -1.77 -8.90 9.06
CA ILE A 56 -1.19 -9.37 10.32
C ILE A 56 -1.66 -8.50 11.50
N GLY A 57 -1.62 -7.18 11.33
CA GLY A 57 -1.99 -6.23 12.36
C GLY A 57 -3.44 -6.37 12.81
N ALA A 58 -4.37 -6.66 11.89
CA ALA A 58 -5.78 -6.82 12.24
C ALA A 58 -6.01 -8.03 13.16
N TRP A 59 -5.29 -9.14 12.93
CA TRP A 59 -5.32 -10.30 13.81
C TRP A 59 -4.68 -10.03 15.17
N LEU A 60 -3.57 -9.30 15.20
CA LEU A 60 -2.94 -8.88 16.46
C LEU A 60 -3.88 -7.98 17.27
N ALA A 61 -4.48 -6.96 16.65
CA ALA A 61 -5.42 -6.05 17.29
C ALA A 61 -6.64 -6.81 17.86
N TYR A 62 -7.14 -7.81 17.15
CA TYR A 62 -8.19 -8.70 17.66
C TYR A 62 -7.72 -9.51 18.87
N GLY A 63 -6.54 -10.12 18.81
CA GLY A 63 -5.98 -10.93 19.89
C GLY A 63 -5.73 -10.14 21.18
N PHE A 64 -5.37 -8.85 21.07
CA PHE A 64 -5.18 -7.95 22.21
C PHE A 64 -6.46 -7.22 22.65
N GLY A 65 -7.62 -7.51 22.05
CA GLY A 65 -8.89 -6.84 22.38
C GLY A 65 -8.98 -5.38 21.94
N ALA A 66 -8.06 -4.91 21.11
CA ALA A 66 -7.93 -3.53 20.65
C ALA A 66 -8.79 -3.26 19.39
N LEU A 67 -10.08 -3.59 19.47
CA LEU A 67 -11.02 -3.56 18.33
C LEU A 67 -11.06 -2.25 17.53
N PRO A 68 -10.92 -1.04 18.12
CA PRO A 68 -10.90 0.20 17.35
C PRO A 68 -9.79 0.27 16.29
N TRP A 69 -8.67 -0.42 16.51
CA TRP A 69 -7.52 -0.42 15.60
C TRP A 69 -7.76 -1.20 14.32
N ILE A 70 -8.68 -2.16 14.33
CA ILE A 70 -8.97 -3.01 13.17
C ILE A 70 -9.41 -2.17 11.97
N ASN A 71 -10.27 -1.17 12.20
CA ASN A 71 -10.74 -0.29 11.11
C ASN A 71 -9.61 0.53 10.50
N TYR A 72 -8.71 1.07 11.34
CA TYR A 72 -7.54 1.81 10.86
C TYR A 72 -6.59 0.94 10.05
N LEU A 73 -6.36 -0.30 10.50
CA LEU A 73 -5.51 -1.26 9.81
C LEU A 73 -6.10 -1.67 8.46
N ILE A 74 -7.43 -1.83 8.36
CA ILE A 74 -8.10 -2.11 7.10
C ILE A 74 -7.97 -0.93 6.13
N ALA A 75 -8.08 0.30 6.62
CA ALA A 75 -8.00 1.50 5.78
C ALA A 75 -6.56 1.82 5.32
N LEU A 76 -5.56 1.50 6.15
CA LEU A 76 -4.15 1.82 5.96
C LEU A 76 -3.59 1.54 4.54
N PRO A 77 -3.72 0.34 3.96
CA PRO A 77 -3.17 0.07 2.63
C PRO A 77 -3.83 0.90 1.53
N TRP A 78 -5.12 1.19 1.66
CA TRP A 78 -5.87 1.97 0.67
C TRP A 78 -5.51 3.44 0.71
N VAL A 79 -5.42 4.01 1.92
CA VAL A 79 -4.97 5.39 2.11
C VAL A 79 -3.56 5.55 1.57
N TYR A 80 -2.68 4.60 1.90
CA TYR A 80 -1.30 4.61 1.39
C TYR A 80 -1.25 4.52 -0.14
N LEU A 81 -2.00 3.60 -0.74
CA LEU A 81 -2.07 3.43 -2.19
C LEU A 81 -2.58 4.71 -2.88
N ALA A 82 -3.62 5.34 -2.34
CA ALA A 82 -4.16 6.60 -2.88
C ALA A 82 -3.11 7.73 -2.84
N LEU A 83 -2.39 7.87 -1.72
CA LEU A 83 -1.31 8.85 -1.58
C LEU A 83 -0.15 8.58 -2.53
N PHE A 84 0.22 7.31 -2.71
CA PHE A 84 1.25 6.90 -3.68
C PHE A 84 0.86 7.28 -5.11
N ILE A 85 -0.37 6.95 -5.52
CA ILE A 85 -0.89 7.30 -6.85
C ILE A 85 -0.92 8.82 -7.04
N ALA A 86 -1.36 9.59 -6.04
CA ALA A 86 -1.36 11.04 -6.09
C ALA A 86 0.06 11.62 -6.26
N ALA A 87 1.04 11.09 -5.53
CA ALA A 87 2.45 11.50 -5.65
C ALA A 87 3.03 11.20 -7.04
N MET A 88 2.69 10.04 -7.61
CA MET A 88 3.05 9.66 -8.99
C MET A 88 2.46 10.63 -10.01
N LEU A 89 1.16 10.91 -9.93
CA LEU A 89 0.46 11.82 -10.85
C LEU A 89 0.99 13.26 -10.76
N LEU A 90 1.25 13.73 -9.54
CA LEU A 90 1.82 15.06 -9.32
C LEU A 90 3.23 15.16 -9.92
N THR A 91 4.05 14.12 -9.78
CA THR A 91 5.38 14.08 -10.38
C THR A 91 5.31 14.15 -11.90
N PHE A 92 4.38 13.41 -12.54
CA PHE A 92 4.16 13.54 -13.99
C PHE A 92 3.71 14.94 -14.41
N LYS A 93 2.81 15.58 -13.66
CA LYS A 93 2.36 16.93 -13.95
C LYS A 93 3.48 17.97 -13.86
N LEU A 94 4.44 17.77 -12.95
CA LEU A 94 5.58 18.68 -12.81
C LEU A 94 6.65 18.49 -13.91
N LEU A 95 6.59 17.37 -14.64
CA LEU A 95 7.47 17.07 -15.78
C LEU A 95 6.91 17.50 -17.13
N ALA A 96 5.60 17.73 -17.23
CA ALA A 96 4.88 18.17 -18.44
C ALA A 96 4.86 19.70 -18.54
#